data_AF-A0A9N9GLF4-F1
#
_entry.id   AF-A0A9N9GLF4-F1
#
_cell.length_a   1.000
_cell.length_b   1.000
_cell.length_c   1.000
_cell.angle_alpha   90.00
_cell.angle_beta   90.00
_cell.angle_gamma   90.00
#
_symmetry.space_group_name_H-M   'P 1'
#
loop_
_entity.id
_entity.type
_entity.pdbx_description
1 polymer ?
#
loop_
_entity_poly.entity_id
_entity_poly.type
_entity_poly.pdbx_seq_one_letter_code
_entity_poly.pdbx_strand_id
1 'polypeptide(L)'
;MYNNEQWLQHLFDVLAEDEVDHYSNRLYYEGETCDPKGIDRMSEDDYAAFIRKGMYEKQHKQELKEQRKKEEEFKQKQRAKQRRMAEMQAEQQRLMRHYQAEQIRLQEMKHERRASYLARWNQFDINGQSSIMFKDIPWPTADIKRLSKVDVEDFLLSTIKDNSEIRSILRQEQIRFHPDRWHRWIKRMPSERQKKKIMETVTDISRIINVLCEERCT
;
A
#
# COMPACT_ATOMS: atom_id res chain seq x y z
N MET A 1 -39.02 -13.32 94.83
CA MET A 1 -39.48 -12.00 94.38
C MET A 1 -38.33 -11.39 93.57
N TYR A 2 -38.36 -11.54 92.25
CA TYR A 2 -37.34 -10.96 91.37
C TYR A 2 -37.64 -9.48 91.18
N ASN A 3 -36.63 -8.64 91.38
CA ASN A 3 -36.75 -7.20 91.49
C ASN A 3 -36.89 -6.59 90.10
N ASN A 4 -38.10 -6.15 89.73
CA ASN A 4 -38.42 -5.61 88.39
C ASN A 4 -37.53 -4.43 87.96
N GLU A 5 -36.93 -3.72 88.92
CA GLU A 5 -36.02 -2.61 88.65
C GLU A 5 -34.72 -3.06 87.98
N GLN A 6 -34.17 -4.22 88.36
CA GLN A 6 -32.94 -4.72 87.76
C GLN A 6 -33.13 -5.17 86.30
N TRP A 7 -34.31 -5.69 85.96
CA TRP A 7 -34.62 -6.07 84.58
C TRP A 7 -34.79 -4.84 83.68
N LEU A 8 -35.40 -3.77 84.18
CA LEU A 8 -35.53 -2.53 83.43
C LEU A 8 -34.17 -1.88 83.18
N GLN A 9 -33.30 -1.82 84.19
CA GLN A 9 -31.94 -1.28 84.01
C GLN A 9 -31.11 -2.10 83.01
N HIS A 10 -31.18 -3.43 83.08
CA HIS A 10 -30.50 -4.29 82.10
C HIS A 10 -31.03 -4.10 80.67
N LEU A 11 -32.32 -3.80 80.48
CA LEU A 11 -32.88 -3.52 79.16
C LEU A 11 -32.35 -2.19 78.59
N PHE A 12 -32.20 -1.17 79.44
CA PHE A 12 -31.68 0.13 79.01
C PHE A 12 -30.17 0.11 78.74
N ASP A 13 -29.39 -0.66 79.50
CA ASP A 13 -27.95 -0.81 79.25
C ASP A 13 -27.69 -1.53 77.91
N VAL A 14 -28.49 -2.56 77.58
CA VAL A 14 -28.40 -3.28 76.29
C VAL A 14 -28.77 -2.39 75.09
N LEU A 15 -29.73 -1.48 75.26
CA LEU A 15 -30.11 -0.52 74.22
C LEU A 15 -29.13 0.66 74.08
N ALA A 16 -28.33 0.93 75.11
CA ALA A 16 -27.32 1.98 75.09
C ALA A 16 -25.99 1.50 74.47
N GLU A 17 -25.70 0.19 74.51
CA GLU A 17 -24.46 -0.40 73.97
C GLU A 17 -24.54 -0.78 72.48
N ASP A 18 -25.73 -0.93 71.89
CA ASP A 18 -25.85 -1.17 70.44
C ASP A 18 -25.83 0.19 69.70
N GLU A 19 -24.78 0.39 68.89
CA GLU A 19 -24.56 1.58 68.07
C GLU A 19 -25.86 1.99 67.37
N VAL A 20 -26.29 3.22 67.65
CA VAL A 20 -27.48 3.85 67.08
C VAL A 20 -27.48 3.69 65.56
N ASP A 21 -28.25 2.72 65.07
CA ASP A 21 -28.52 2.55 63.66
C ASP A 21 -29.31 3.78 63.19
N HIS A 22 -28.63 4.69 62.48
CA HIS A 22 -29.10 6.03 62.12
C HIS A 22 -30.31 6.07 61.17
N TYR A 23 -31.09 5.00 61.08
CA TYR A 23 -32.18 4.87 60.11
C TYR A 23 -33.57 5.28 60.61
N SER A 24 -33.78 5.51 61.91
CA SER A 24 -35.15 5.65 62.45
C SER A 24 -35.54 7.02 63.02
N ASN A 25 -34.77 8.10 62.79
CA ASN A 25 -35.13 9.42 63.32
C ASN A 25 -35.36 10.52 62.27
N ARG A 26 -35.87 10.13 61.08
CA ARG A 26 -36.21 11.09 60.00
C ARG A 26 -37.63 10.91 59.48
N LEU A 27 -38.62 10.81 60.36
CA LEU A 27 -40.01 10.72 59.91
C LEU A 27 -41.01 11.64 60.59
N TYR A 28 -40.59 12.58 61.43
CA TYR A 28 -41.48 13.61 61.93
C TYR A 28 -40.71 14.93 62.02
N TYR A 29 -40.92 15.82 61.05
CA TYR A 29 -40.97 17.29 61.15
C TYR A 29 -40.95 17.89 59.73
N GLU A 30 -42.14 18.35 59.32
CA GLU A 30 -42.45 19.52 58.47
C GLU A 30 -41.50 19.91 57.31
N GLY A 31 -42.04 19.80 56.09
CA GLY A 31 -42.13 20.96 55.21
C GLY A 31 -40.94 21.31 54.30
N GLU A 32 -40.41 20.35 53.56
CA GLU A 32 -39.89 20.51 52.17
C GLU A 32 -39.24 19.18 51.77
N THR A 33 -40.00 18.33 51.09
CA THR A 33 -39.46 17.15 50.42
C THR A 33 -38.61 17.63 49.25
N CYS A 34 -37.32 17.90 49.52
CA CYS A 34 -36.32 18.04 48.48
C CYS A 34 -36.12 16.65 47.84
N ASP A 35 -37.05 16.26 46.98
CA ASP A 35 -36.96 15.05 46.19
C ASP A 35 -35.85 15.26 45.14
N PRO A 36 -34.66 14.64 45.30
CA PRO A 36 -33.54 14.91 44.42
C PRO A 36 -33.77 14.40 43.00
N LYS A 37 -34.85 13.64 42.77
CA LYS A 37 -35.18 13.01 41.49
C LYS A 37 -36.57 13.36 40.95
N GLY A 38 -37.38 14.13 41.69
CA GLY A 38 -38.71 14.57 41.27
C GLY A 38 -39.75 13.45 41.12
N ILE A 39 -39.54 12.34 41.83
CA ILE A 39 -40.42 11.17 41.97
C ILE A 39 -41.84 11.58 42.41
N ASP A 40 -41.97 12.56 43.30
CA ASP A 40 -43.26 13.05 43.85
C ASP A 40 -44.12 13.81 42.81
N ARG A 41 -43.54 14.17 41.65
CA ARG A 41 -44.24 14.81 40.52
C ARG A 41 -44.49 13.86 39.34
N MET A 42 -44.08 12.59 39.45
CA MET A 42 -44.27 11.60 38.39
C MET A 42 -45.70 11.04 38.47
N SER A 43 -46.31 10.72 37.32
CA SER A 43 -47.57 9.97 37.32
C SER A 43 -47.37 8.59 37.96
N GLU A 44 -48.43 7.96 38.48
CA GLU A 44 -48.32 6.60 39.06
C GLU A 44 -47.71 5.59 38.08
N ASP A 45 -47.99 5.71 36.78
CA ASP A 45 -47.43 4.86 35.74
C ASP A 45 -45.92 5.09 35.56
N ASP A 46 -45.49 6.34 35.59
CA ASP A 46 -44.08 6.74 35.50
C ASP A 46 -43.30 6.30 36.74
N TYR A 47 -43.92 6.41 37.93
CA TYR A 47 -43.36 5.92 39.19
C TYR A 47 -43.22 4.40 39.18
N ALA A 48 -44.25 3.66 38.75
CA ALA A 48 -44.21 2.21 38.63
C ALA A 48 -43.16 1.75 37.61
N ALA A 49 -43.01 2.46 36.49
CA ALA A 49 -41.93 2.21 35.53
C ALA A 49 -40.54 2.48 36.13
N PHE A 50 -40.38 3.55 36.91
CA PHE A 50 -39.14 3.91 37.58
C PHE A 50 -38.72 2.88 38.63
N ILE A 51 -39.66 2.42 39.48
CA ILE A 51 -39.39 1.38 40.48
C ILE A 51 -39.10 0.03 39.81
N ARG A 52 -39.85 -0.36 38.77
CA ARG A 52 -39.56 -1.58 37.99
C ARG A 52 -38.17 -1.53 37.38
N LYS A 53 -37.78 -0.41 36.79
CA LYS A 53 -36.44 -0.19 36.22
C LYS A 53 -35.35 -0.26 37.29
N GLY A 54 -35.55 0.41 38.44
CA GLY A 54 -34.59 0.40 39.54
C GLY A 54 -34.44 -0.98 40.20
N MET A 55 -35.51 -1.75 40.33
CA MET A 55 -35.47 -3.13 40.83
C MET A 55 -34.80 -4.06 39.81
N TYR A 56 -35.10 -3.90 38.51
CA TYR A 56 -34.46 -4.64 37.43
C TYR A 56 -32.95 -4.39 37.38
N GLU A 57 -32.52 -3.14 37.49
CA GLU A 57 -31.11 -2.75 37.56
C GLU A 57 -30.40 -3.31 38.80
N LYS A 58 -31.10 -3.43 39.94
CA LYS A 58 -30.53 -4.04 41.16
C LYS A 58 -30.41 -5.57 41.04
N GLN A 59 -31.40 -6.25 40.47
CA GLN A 59 -31.40 -7.72 40.30
C GLN A 59 -30.48 -8.17 39.15
N HIS A 60 -30.49 -7.46 38.02
CA HIS A 60 -29.75 -7.82 36.81
C HIS A 60 -28.44 -7.03 36.70
N LYS A 61 -27.95 -6.46 37.79
CA LYS A 61 -26.73 -5.65 37.85
C LYS A 61 -25.51 -6.40 37.31
N GLN A 62 -25.46 -7.71 37.57
CA GLN A 62 -24.42 -8.60 37.08
C GLN A 62 -24.57 -8.89 35.59
N GLU A 63 -25.79 -9.16 35.13
CA GLU A 63 -26.08 -9.37 33.71
C GLU A 63 -25.82 -8.13 32.86
N LEU A 64 -26.19 -6.94 33.33
CA LEU A 64 -25.92 -5.67 32.66
C LEU A 64 -24.41 -5.40 32.55
N LYS A 65 -23.64 -5.72 33.59
CA LYS A 65 -22.16 -5.62 33.57
C LYS A 65 -21.56 -6.60 32.57
N GLU A 66 -22.05 -7.83 32.53
CA GLU A 66 -21.60 -8.84 31.57
C GLU A 66 -21.94 -8.47 30.13
N GLN A 67 -23.14 -7.95 29.87
CA GLN A 67 -23.54 -7.45 28.56
C GLN A 67 -22.66 -6.28 28.10
N ARG A 68 -22.40 -5.30 28.98
CA ARG A 68 -21.50 -4.18 28.67
C ARG A 68 -20.07 -4.66 28.38
N LYS A 69 -19.55 -5.60 29.16
CA LYS A 69 -18.22 -6.19 28.93
C LYS A 69 -18.16 -6.91 27.59
N LYS A 70 -19.17 -7.71 27.24
CA LYS A 70 -19.26 -8.39 25.93
C LYS A 70 -19.34 -7.39 24.78
N GLU A 71 -20.10 -6.32 24.92
CA GLU A 71 -20.22 -5.28 23.89
C GLU A 71 -18.90 -4.52 23.69
N GLU A 72 -18.21 -4.18 24.78
CA GLU A 72 -16.88 -3.56 24.75
C GLU A 72 -15.85 -4.48 24.10
N GLU A 73 -15.81 -5.76 24.47
CA GLU A 73 -14.94 -6.76 23.84
C GLU A 73 -15.24 -6.92 22.35
N PHE A 74 -16.52 -6.93 21.97
CA PHE A 74 -16.92 -6.99 20.56
C PHE A 74 -16.46 -5.74 19.80
N LYS A 75 -16.69 -4.54 20.34
CA LYS A 75 -16.21 -3.27 19.75
C LYS A 75 -14.69 -3.24 19.62
N GLN A 76 -13.97 -3.71 20.64
CA GLN A 76 -12.51 -3.81 20.60
C GLN A 76 -12.04 -4.79 19.53
N LYS A 77 -12.65 -5.98 19.44
CA LYS A 77 -12.36 -6.97 18.38
C LYS A 77 -12.65 -6.41 16.98
N GLN A 78 -13.75 -5.69 16.80
CA GLN A 78 -14.08 -5.04 15.53
C GLN A 78 -13.06 -3.96 15.16
N ARG A 79 -12.69 -3.07 16.11
CA ARG A 79 -11.64 -2.07 15.89
C ARG A 79 -10.28 -2.70 15.59
N ALA A 80 -9.91 -3.77 16.27
CA ALA A 80 -8.67 -4.50 16.02
C ALA A 80 -8.68 -5.14 14.62
N LYS A 81 -9.81 -5.74 14.20
CA LYS A 81 -9.97 -6.28 12.85
C LYS A 81 -9.88 -5.17 11.78
N GLN A 82 -10.57 -4.05 11.97
CA GLN A 82 -10.51 -2.92 11.05
C GLN A 82 -9.08 -2.35 10.94
N ARG A 83 -8.36 -2.22 12.06
CA ARG A 83 -6.96 -1.80 12.06
C ARG A 83 -6.08 -2.77 11.27
N ARG A 84 -6.21 -4.08 11.50
CA ARG A 84 -5.45 -5.10 10.76
C ARG A 84 -5.75 -5.07 9.26
N MET A 85 -7.02 -4.90 8.88
CA MET A 85 -7.41 -4.78 7.47
C MET A 85 -6.85 -3.51 6.83
N ALA A 86 -6.92 -2.37 7.53
CA ALA A 86 -6.38 -1.11 7.04
C ALA A 86 -4.85 -1.16 6.89
N GLU A 87 -4.15 -1.81 7.82
CA GLU A 87 -2.70 -2.03 7.76
C GLU A 87 -2.31 -2.90 6.57
N MET A 88 -3.02 -4.02 6.36
CA MET A 88 -2.83 -4.89 5.20
C MET A 88 -3.08 -4.16 3.87
N GLN A 89 -4.14 -3.35 3.79
CA GLN A 89 -4.42 -2.54 2.61
C GLN A 89 -3.34 -1.47 2.36
N ALA A 90 -2.86 -0.82 3.42
CA ALA A 90 -1.79 0.16 3.32
C ALA A 90 -0.48 -0.49 2.86
N GLU A 91 -0.16 -1.69 3.36
CA GLU A 91 1.00 -2.47 2.93
C GLU A 91 0.89 -2.88 1.45
N GLN A 92 -0.26 -3.41 1.03
CA GLN A 92 -0.53 -3.73 -0.37
C GLN A 92 -0.38 -2.50 -1.26
N GLN A 93 -0.91 -1.35 -0.85
CA GLN A 93 -0.80 -0.12 -1.60
C GLN A 93 0.66 0.36 -1.69
N ARG A 94 1.44 0.24 -0.62
CA ARG A 94 2.88 0.54 -0.62
C ARG A 94 3.63 -0.35 -1.60
N LEU A 95 3.37 -1.65 -1.59
CA LEU A 95 4.00 -2.60 -2.51
C LEU A 95 3.65 -2.30 -3.96
N MET A 96 2.37 -2.02 -4.24
CA MET A 96 1.91 -1.65 -5.59
C MET A 96 2.57 -0.36 -6.08
N ARG A 97 2.68 0.67 -5.23
CA ARG A 97 3.37 1.92 -5.58
C ARG A 97 4.85 1.69 -5.85
N HIS A 98 5.52 0.89 -5.02
CA HIS A 98 6.92 0.55 -5.22
C HIS A 98 7.13 -0.18 -6.55
N TYR A 99 6.29 -1.17 -6.85
CA TYR A 99 6.34 -1.89 -8.11
C TYR A 99 6.10 -0.97 -9.32
N GLN A 100 5.09 -0.10 -9.24
CA GLN A 100 4.79 0.87 -10.30
C GLN A 100 5.95 1.85 -10.52
N ALA A 101 6.53 2.38 -9.44
CA ALA A 101 7.68 3.29 -9.52
C ALA A 101 8.89 2.62 -10.17
N GLU A 102 9.17 1.35 -9.83
CA GLU A 102 10.26 0.60 -10.45
C GLU A 102 10.01 0.35 -11.93
N GLN A 103 8.77 0.04 -12.32
CA GLN A 103 8.41 -0.11 -13.74
C GLN A 103 8.59 1.20 -14.52
N ILE A 104 8.16 2.34 -13.97
CA ILE A 104 8.36 3.65 -14.59
C ILE A 104 9.85 3.93 -14.75
N ARG A 105 10.65 3.72 -13.70
CA ARG A 105 12.09 3.93 -13.74
C ARG A 105 12.78 3.07 -14.79
N LEU A 106 12.40 1.79 -14.90
CA LEU A 106 12.93 0.90 -15.92
C LEU A 106 12.57 1.36 -17.34
N GLN A 107 11.36 1.87 -17.54
CA GLN A 107 10.92 2.43 -18.82
C GLN A 107 11.68 3.72 -19.17
N GLU A 108 11.86 4.63 -18.22
CA GLU A 108 12.66 5.85 -18.40
C GLU A 108 14.10 5.51 -18.79
N MET A 109 14.74 4.58 -18.07
CA MET A 109 16.10 4.11 -18.38
C MET A 109 16.20 3.52 -19.80
N LYS A 110 15.18 2.77 -20.23
CA LYS A 110 15.10 2.23 -21.60
C LYS A 110 14.94 3.36 -22.63
N HIS A 111 14.10 4.34 -22.33
CA HIS A 111 13.86 5.49 -23.19
C HIS A 111 15.11 6.37 -23.34
N GLU A 112 15.81 6.68 -22.24
CA GLU A 112 17.07 7.43 -22.23
C GLU A 112 18.17 6.72 -23.01
N ARG A 113 18.27 5.39 -22.84
CA ARG A 113 19.23 4.57 -23.57
C ARG A 113 18.99 4.65 -25.09
N ARG A 114 17.73 4.55 -25.52
CA ARG A 114 17.34 4.68 -26.93
C ARG A 114 17.58 6.08 -27.46
N ALA A 115 17.23 7.12 -26.69
CA ALA A 115 17.49 8.51 -27.07
C ALA A 115 18.99 8.78 -27.26
N SER A 116 19.81 8.28 -26.35
CA SER A 116 21.28 8.36 -26.44
C SER A 116 21.83 7.63 -27.66
N TYR A 117 21.26 6.47 -28.00
CA TYR A 117 21.60 5.72 -29.21
C TYR A 117 21.30 6.50 -30.49
N LEU A 118 20.11 7.10 -30.59
CA LEU A 118 19.74 7.93 -31.73
C LEU A 118 20.62 9.19 -31.83
N ALA A 119 20.92 9.83 -30.71
CA ALA A 119 21.82 10.98 -30.66
C ALA A 119 23.24 10.61 -31.15
N ARG A 120 23.77 9.45 -30.74
CA ARG A 120 25.05 8.94 -31.24
C ARG A 120 25.02 8.66 -32.74
N TRP A 121 23.92 8.12 -33.27
CA TRP A 121 23.75 7.94 -34.71
C TRP A 121 23.76 9.28 -35.47
N ASN A 122 23.05 10.28 -34.97
CA ASN A 122 23.05 11.62 -35.57
C ASN A 122 24.45 12.24 -35.56
N GLN A 123 25.18 12.13 -34.45
CA GLN A 123 26.57 12.58 -34.35
C GLN A 123 27.48 11.82 -35.32
N PHE A 124 27.27 10.52 -35.47
CA PHE A 124 28.08 9.67 -36.35
C PHE A 124 27.85 10.00 -37.83
N ASP A 125 26.61 10.28 -38.23
CA ASP A 125 26.28 10.69 -39.59
C ASP A 125 26.85 12.09 -39.94
N ILE A 126 26.91 13.01 -38.97
CA ILE A 126 27.46 14.37 -39.14
C ILE A 126 29.00 14.36 -39.12
N ASN A 127 29.61 13.67 -38.15
CA ASN A 127 31.05 13.70 -37.89
C ASN A 127 31.84 12.62 -38.67
N GLY A 128 31.23 11.95 -39.65
CA GLY A 128 31.83 10.84 -40.40
C GLY A 128 33.09 11.16 -41.22
N GLN A 129 33.76 12.29 -40.97
CA GLN A 129 34.94 12.81 -41.68
C GLN A 129 36.28 12.35 -41.06
N SER A 130 36.33 11.85 -39.82
CA SER A 130 37.57 11.37 -39.16
C SER A 130 37.66 9.83 -39.08
N SER A 131 38.84 9.32 -38.70
CA SER A 131 39.12 7.89 -38.51
C SER A 131 38.09 7.24 -37.56
N ILE A 132 37.33 6.26 -38.07
CA ILE A 132 36.25 5.59 -37.32
C ILE A 132 36.81 4.38 -36.58
N MET A 133 36.61 4.29 -35.27
CA MET A 133 36.90 3.11 -34.48
C MET A 133 35.65 2.28 -34.16
N PHE A 134 35.86 1.00 -33.81
CA PHE A 134 34.80 0.07 -33.41
C PHE A 134 33.95 0.59 -32.23
N LYS A 135 34.52 1.40 -31.35
CA LYS A 135 33.84 1.95 -30.16
C LYS A 135 32.91 3.12 -30.48
N ASP A 136 33.20 3.84 -31.57
CA ASP A 136 32.45 5.03 -31.96
C ASP A 136 31.09 4.66 -32.53
N ILE A 137 31.03 3.49 -33.17
CA ILE A 137 29.80 2.93 -33.75
C ILE A 137 28.73 2.75 -32.67
N PRO A 138 27.54 3.35 -32.83
CA PRO A 138 26.40 3.10 -31.96
C PRO A 138 25.81 1.72 -32.24
N TRP A 139 26.16 0.75 -31.40
CA TRP A 139 25.63 -0.61 -31.47
C TRP A 139 24.28 -0.73 -30.72
N PRO A 140 23.34 -1.56 -31.20
CA PRO A 140 22.03 -1.75 -30.57
C PRO A 140 22.07 -2.77 -29.41
N THR A 141 23.26 -3.16 -28.95
CA THR A 141 23.47 -4.01 -27.79
C THR A 141 24.75 -3.61 -27.08
N ALA A 142 24.81 -3.81 -25.76
CA ALA A 142 26.01 -3.62 -24.97
C ALA A 142 27.05 -4.73 -25.26
N ASP A 143 26.58 -5.97 -25.45
CA ASP A 143 27.42 -7.16 -25.61
C ASP A 143 27.53 -7.58 -27.07
N ILE A 144 28.30 -6.83 -27.84
CA ILE A 144 28.48 -7.05 -29.28
C ILE A 144 29.14 -8.42 -29.58
N LYS A 145 29.83 -9.02 -28.60
CA LYS A 145 30.43 -10.35 -28.73
C LYS A 145 29.42 -11.49 -28.65
N ARG A 146 28.25 -11.26 -28.03
CA ARG A 146 27.17 -12.23 -27.84
C ARG A 146 25.88 -11.61 -28.35
N LEU A 147 25.76 -11.51 -29.67
CA LEU A 147 24.58 -10.98 -30.32
C LEU A 147 23.42 -11.98 -30.17
N SER A 148 22.49 -11.67 -29.26
CA SER A 148 21.22 -12.37 -29.15
C SER A 148 20.11 -11.57 -29.83
N LYS A 149 19.19 -12.28 -30.50
CA LYS A 149 17.97 -11.68 -31.04
C LYS A 149 17.16 -10.98 -29.94
N VAL A 150 17.05 -11.61 -28.77
CA VAL A 150 16.27 -11.11 -27.63
C VAL A 150 16.81 -9.77 -27.13
N ASP A 151 18.14 -9.61 -27.09
CA ASP A 151 18.76 -8.38 -26.61
C ASP A 151 18.56 -7.22 -27.58
N VAL A 152 18.67 -7.48 -28.89
CA VAL A 152 18.41 -6.49 -29.94
C VAL A 152 16.93 -6.11 -29.98
N GLU A 153 16.04 -7.10 -29.80
CA GLU A 153 14.59 -6.88 -29.73
C GLU A 153 14.20 -6.05 -28.49
N ASP A 154 14.68 -6.41 -27.30
CA ASP A 154 14.41 -5.64 -26.07
C ASP A 154 14.97 -4.23 -26.18
N PHE A 155 16.18 -4.05 -26.74
CA PHE A 155 16.76 -2.72 -26.91
C PHE A 155 15.95 -1.83 -27.87
N LEU A 156 15.55 -2.36 -29.03
CA LEU A 156 14.89 -1.57 -30.06
C LEU A 156 13.40 -1.34 -29.79
N LEU A 157 12.71 -2.35 -29.24
CA LEU A 157 11.25 -2.39 -29.18
C LEU A 157 10.66 -2.19 -27.79
N SER A 158 11.45 -2.28 -26.71
CA SER A 158 10.89 -2.29 -25.33
C SER A 158 10.07 -1.05 -24.94
N THR A 159 10.28 0.08 -25.61
CA THR A 159 9.55 1.33 -25.34
C THR A 159 8.33 1.53 -26.24
N ILE A 160 8.17 0.74 -27.31
CA ILE A 160 7.15 0.97 -28.34
C ILE A 160 6.07 -0.11 -28.26
N LYS A 161 4.81 0.32 -28.23
CA LYS A 161 3.65 -0.57 -28.18
C LYS A 161 2.90 -0.66 -29.51
N ASP A 162 3.05 0.34 -30.38
CA ASP A 162 2.36 0.37 -31.67
C ASP A 162 3.12 -0.42 -32.73
N ASN A 163 2.43 -1.37 -33.36
CA ASN A 163 2.98 -2.19 -34.44
C ASN A 163 3.39 -1.35 -35.66
N SER A 164 2.70 -0.24 -35.95
CA SER A 164 3.05 0.61 -37.09
C SER A 164 4.41 1.31 -36.86
N GLU A 165 4.62 1.80 -35.64
CA GLU A 165 5.87 2.44 -35.21
C GLU A 165 7.02 1.43 -35.13
N ILE A 166 6.77 0.22 -34.61
CA ILE A 166 7.73 -0.90 -34.62
C ILE A 166 8.23 -1.17 -36.04
N ARG A 167 7.31 -1.28 -37.01
CA ARG A 167 7.66 -1.54 -38.43
C ARG A 167 8.50 -0.40 -39.01
N SER A 168 8.17 0.85 -38.72
CA SER A 168 8.93 2.01 -39.17
C SER A 168 10.37 1.99 -38.64
N ILE A 169 10.53 1.73 -37.34
CA ILE A 169 11.83 1.68 -36.68
C ILE A 169 12.67 0.53 -37.22
N LEU A 170 12.12 -0.68 -37.33
CA LEU A 170 12.85 -1.82 -37.85
C LEU A 170 13.35 -1.59 -39.28
N ARG A 171 12.55 -0.95 -40.15
CA ARG A 171 12.98 -0.55 -41.50
C ARG A 171 14.11 0.49 -41.46
N GLN A 172 14.03 1.48 -40.57
CA GLN A 172 15.11 2.45 -40.41
C GLN A 172 16.42 1.79 -39.96
N GLU A 173 16.34 0.89 -38.97
CA GLU A 173 17.51 0.15 -38.48
C GLU A 173 18.07 -0.81 -39.56
N GLN A 174 17.20 -1.44 -40.36
CA GLN A 174 17.61 -2.24 -41.51
C GLN A 174 18.44 -1.43 -42.50
N ILE A 175 18.03 -0.19 -42.81
CA ILE A 175 18.78 0.72 -43.69
C ILE A 175 20.11 1.14 -43.03
N ARG A 176 20.15 1.35 -41.70
CA ARG A 176 21.37 1.72 -40.96
C ARG A 176 22.41 0.61 -40.93
N PHE A 177 21.97 -0.63 -40.73
CA PHE A 177 22.86 -1.80 -40.66
C PHE A 177 22.98 -2.56 -41.99
N HIS A 178 22.43 -2.03 -43.09
CA HIS A 178 22.60 -2.66 -44.39
C HIS A 178 24.09 -2.65 -44.80
N PRO A 179 24.67 -3.81 -45.17
CA PRO A 179 26.10 -3.90 -45.52
C PRO A 179 26.55 -2.87 -46.57
N ASP A 180 25.71 -2.55 -47.56
CA ASP A 180 26.02 -1.54 -48.60
C ASP A 180 26.37 -0.15 -48.03
N ARG A 181 25.63 0.31 -47.01
CA ARG A 181 25.90 1.61 -46.36
C ARG A 181 27.31 1.63 -45.76
N TRP A 182 27.72 0.52 -45.17
CA TRP A 182 29.01 0.37 -44.50
C TRP A 182 30.19 0.28 -45.47
N HIS A 183 30.00 -0.16 -46.72
CA HIS A 183 31.07 -0.17 -47.74
C HIS A 183 31.68 1.22 -47.97
N ARG A 184 30.89 2.28 -47.84
CA ARG A 184 31.37 3.68 -47.95
C ARG A 184 32.26 4.08 -46.78
N TRP A 185 32.04 3.50 -45.60
CA TRP A 185 32.73 3.85 -44.35
C TRP A 185 33.95 2.98 -44.08
N ILE A 186 33.97 1.73 -44.55
CA ILE A 186 35.13 0.81 -44.47
C ILE A 186 36.41 1.44 -45.02
N LYS A 187 36.31 2.24 -46.10
CA LYS A 187 37.46 2.91 -46.71
C LYS A 187 38.15 3.92 -45.78
N ARG A 188 37.44 4.40 -44.75
CA ARG A 188 37.92 5.41 -43.78
C ARG A 188 38.53 4.79 -42.51
N MET A 189 38.54 3.46 -42.42
CA MET A 189 39.03 2.75 -41.24
C MET A 189 40.53 2.45 -41.36
N PRO A 190 41.32 2.66 -40.29
CA PRO A 190 42.77 2.56 -40.35
C PRO A 190 43.29 1.11 -40.38
N SER A 191 42.53 0.12 -39.90
CA SER A 191 42.99 -1.27 -39.76
C SER A 191 42.09 -2.28 -40.45
N GLU A 192 42.68 -3.18 -41.24
CA GLU A 192 41.96 -4.25 -41.95
C GLU A 192 41.27 -5.24 -41.00
N ARG A 193 41.89 -5.51 -39.83
CA ARG A 193 41.27 -6.33 -38.78
C ARG A 193 39.99 -5.69 -38.23
N GLN A 194 39.98 -4.37 -38.06
CA GLN A 194 38.81 -3.66 -37.57
C GLN A 194 37.70 -3.65 -38.62
N LYS A 195 38.05 -3.43 -39.90
CA LYS A 195 37.09 -3.50 -41.02
C LYS A 195 36.37 -4.84 -41.07
N LYS A 196 37.11 -5.94 -41.06
CA LYS A 196 36.53 -7.30 -41.09
C LYS A 196 35.59 -7.52 -39.91
N LYS A 197 36.04 -7.19 -38.69
CA LYS A 197 35.24 -7.35 -37.48
C LYS A 197 33.94 -6.54 -37.51
N ILE A 198 34.00 -5.28 -37.96
CA ILE A 198 32.81 -4.41 -38.07
C ILE A 198 31.85 -4.99 -39.09
N MET A 199 32.33 -5.43 -40.25
CA MET A 199 31.49 -6.00 -41.29
C MET A 199 30.80 -7.30 -40.88
N GLU A 200 31.51 -8.19 -40.20
CA GLU A 200 30.92 -9.40 -39.61
C GLU A 200 29.80 -9.03 -38.63
N THR A 201 30.09 -8.11 -37.70
CA THR A 201 29.12 -7.64 -36.69
C THR A 201 27.88 -7.00 -37.32
N VAL A 202 28.08 -6.12 -38.32
CA VAL A 202 27.00 -5.44 -39.04
C VAL A 202 26.14 -6.46 -39.80
N THR A 203 26.77 -7.44 -40.44
CA THR A 203 26.05 -8.50 -41.17
C THR A 203 25.22 -9.35 -40.23
N ASP A 204 25.76 -9.70 -39.06
CA ASP A 204 25.04 -10.47 -38.04
C ASP A 204 23.85 -9.68 -37.47
N ILE A 205 24.04 -8.39 -37.17
CA ILE A 205 22.95 -7.50 -36.73
C ILE A 205 21.89 -7.36 -37.83
N SER A 206 22.31 -7.16 -39.09
CA SER A 206 21.38 -7.07 -40.22
C SER A 206 20.55 -8.35 -40.39
N ARG A 207 21.16 -9.54 -40.19
CA ARG A 207 20.44 -10.82 -40.22
C ARG A 207 19.39 -10.88 -39.11
N ILE A 208 19.74 -10.48 -37.89
CA ILE A 208 18.81 -10.44 -36.74
C ILE A 208 17.65 -9.48 -37.02
N ILE A 209 17.94 -8.27 -37.53
CA ILE A 209 16.92 -7.28 -37.86
C ILE A 209 16.00 -7.79 -38.98
N ASN A 210 16.53 -8.47 -39.99
CA ASN A 210 15.69 -9.04 -41.06
C ASN A 210 14.71 -10.07 -40.51
N VAL A 211 15.15 -10.97 -39.62
CA VAL A 211 14.27 -11.93 -38.94
C VAL A 211 13.19 -11.22 -38.12
N LEU A 212 13.56 -10.18 -37.37
CA LEU A 212 12.60 -9.37 -36.60
C LEU A 212 11.61 -8.62 -37.52
N CYS A 213 12.08 -8.12 -38.66
CA CYS A 213 11.22 -7.52 -39.68
C CYS A 213 10.20 -8.53 -40.19
N GLU A 214 10.62 -9.74 -40.56
CA GLU A 214 9.73 -10.79 -41.09
C GLU A 214 8.64 -11.19 -40.09
N GLU A 215 8.98 -11.36 -38.81
CA GLU A 215 8.04 -11.74 -37.76
C GLU A 215 7.03 -10.65 -37.38
N ARG A 216 7.39 -9.37 -37.52
CA ARG A 216 6.54 -8.24 -37.08
C ARG A 216 5.90 -7.47 -38.25
N CYS A 217 6.35 -7.69 -39.49
CA CYS A 217 5.81 -7.09 -40.71
C CYS A 217 4.81 -7.97 -41.46
N THR A 218 4.66 -9.25 -41.08
CA THR A 218 3.53 -10.09 -41.48
C THR A 218 2.23 -9.65 -40.80
#